data_AF-A0AAD4KJ95-F1
#
_entry.id   AF-A0AAD4KJ95-F1
#
_cell.length_a   1.000
_cell.length_b   1.000
_cell.length_c   1.000
_cell.angle_alpha   90.00
_cell.angle_beta   90.00
_cell.angle_gamma   90.00
#
_symmetry.space_group_name_H-M   'P 1'
#
loop_
_entity.id
_entity.type
_entity.pdbx_description
1 polymer ?
#
loop_
_entity_poly.entity_id
_entity_poly.type
_entity_poly.pdbx_seq_one_letter_code
_entity_poly.pdbx_strand_id
1 'polypeptide(L)'
;MMKNIYSNGVKQNIQYESSLLAYALLIDTVRSLHFGMPATIASSLADVPFPSQQSSFSQLLSATIFGFPKALWLPYSEENALLLLLLIFSEEQIWKTKMIHGTIPAGFPGDDARSNSLAYMKSIQRALNRWKVEYFDRTTSEIKALYQFCEIYLLLQNLENLPDMVKYREQHNGVPGLSQVHTMSNEEEQNRAKASHHAWLLLEHVSACSKSNAVWLPIILYLSGLVVWYDINSRQGSRSHGSMMVLNLFVKELRGMQWPCCIDMATNLEKLQ
;
A
#
# COMPACT_ATOMS: atom_id res chain seq x y z
N MET A 1 -21.97 41.37 -23.62
CA MET A 1 -22.16 40.00 -23.10
C MET A 1 -20.91 39.17 -23.43
N MET A 2 -19.76 39.52 -22.84
CA MET A 2 -18.46 38.86 -23.05
C MET A 2 -18.00 38.26 -21.72
N LYS A 3 -18.46 37.05 -21.40
CA LYS A 3 -18.02 36.28 -20.23
C LYS A 3 -17.72 34.85 -20.69
N ASN A 4 -16.64 34.29 -20.14
CA ASN A 4 -16.31 32.86 -20.08
C ASN A 4 -15.69 32.16 -21.31
N ILE A 5 -14.62 32.70 -21.90
CA ILE A 5 -13.73 31.87 -22.75
C ILE A 5 -12.40 31.54 -22.03
N TYR A 6 -11.92 32.40 -21.12
CA TYR A 6 -10.62 32.18 -20.44
C TYR A 6 -10.64 31.22 -19.24
N SER A 7 -11.80 30.85 -18.68
CA SER A 7 -11.82 29.99 -17.48
C SER A 7 -11.68 28.49 -17.77
N ASN A 8 -11.90 28.05 -19.01
CA ASN A 8 -11.82 26.63 -19.37
C ASN A 8 -10.37 26.15 -19.56
N GLY A 9 -9.48 26.98 -20.11
CA GLY A 9 -8.07 26.60 -20.32
C GLY A 9 -7.29 26.42 -19.01
N VAL A 10 -7.54 27.27 -18.02
CA VAL A 10 -6.88 27.19 -16.70
C VAL A 10 -7.29 25.93 -15.92
N LYS A 11 -8.58 25.56 -15.99
CA LYS A 11 -9.09 24.34 -15.32
C LYS A 11 -8.53 23.06 -15.92
N GLN A 12 -8.35 23.01 -17.25
CA GLN A 12 -7.75 21.85 -17.90
C GLN A 12 -6.29 21.65 -17.48
N ASN A 13 -5.49 22.73 -17.43
CA ASN A 13 -4.07 22.64 -17.07
C ASN A 13 -3.87 22.13 -15.62
N ILE A 14 -4.71 22.62 -14.70
CA ILE A 14 -4.75 22.18 -13.30
C ILE A 14 -5.06 20.68 -13.16
N GLN A 15 -5.98 20.15 -13.96
CA GLN A 15 -6.36 18.75 -13.88
C GLN A 15 -5.20 17.82 -14.30
N TYR A 16 -4.51 18.13 -15.41
CA TYR A 16 -3.37 17.34 -15.88
C TYR A 16 -2.21 17.28 -14.89
N GLU A 17 -1.92 18.39 -14.19
CA GLU A 17 -0.88 18.42 -13.15
C GLU A 17 -1.22 17.49 -11.98
N SER A 18 -2.49 17.43 -11.57
CA SER A 18 -2.91 16.55 -10.48
C SER A 18 -2.78 15.06 -10.81
N SER A 19 -3.12 14.66 -12.04
CA SER A 19 -3.00 13.26 -12.49
C SER A 19 -1.55 12.82 -12.60
N LEU A 20 -0.65 13.69 -13.07
CA LEU A 20 0.79 13.40 -13.13
C LEU A 20 1.40 13.23 -11.74
N LEU A 21 1.00 14.07 -10.77
CA LEU A 21 1.43 13.95 -9.38
C LEU A 21 0.95 12.65 -8.74
N ALA A 22 -0.33 12.30 -8.94
CA ALA A 22 -0.88 11.04 -8.46
C ALA A 22 -0.14 9.83 -9.05
N TYR A 23 0.19 9.89 -10.34
CA TYR A 23 0.94 8.84 -11.03
C TYR A 23 2.39 8.74 -10.56
N ALA A 24 3.06 9.88 -10.34
CA ALA A 24 4.42 9.91 -9.78
C ALA A 24 4.46 9.34 -8.37
N LEU A 25 3.50 9.71 -7.51
CA LEU A 25 3.34 9.16 -6.16
C LEU A 25 3.12 7.65 -6.22
N LEU A 26 2.22 7.19 -7.09
CA LEU A 26 1.94 5.79 -7.31
C LEU A 26 3.20 5.01 -7.71
N ILE A 27 3.95 5.48 -8.72
CA ILE A 27 5.20 4.82 -9.15
C ILE A 27 6.19 4.75 -7.99
N ASP A 28 6.35 5.85 -7.25
CA ASP A 28 7.29 5.90 -6.14
C ASP A 28 6.91 4.93 -5.02
N THR A 29 5.62 4.87 -4.67
CA THR A 29 5.09 3.93 -3.68
C THR A 29 5.24 2.48 -4.14
N VAL A 30 4.94 2.17 -5.40
CA VAL A 30 5.07 0.83 -5.96
C VAL A 30 6.54 0.39 -6.05
N ARG A 31 7.43 1.30 -6.45
CA ARG A 31 8.89 1.10 -6.46
C ARG A 31 9.40 0.85 -5.05
N SER A 32 8.97 1.67 -4.09
CA SER A 32 9.30 1.54 -2.67
C SER A 32 8.92 0.15 -2.15
N LEU A 33 7.70 -0.31 -2.42
CA LEU A 33 7.25 -1.65 -2.07
C LEU A 33 8.07 -2.75 -2.73
N HIS A 34 8.26 -2.65 -4.05
CA HIS A 34 8.83 -3.74 -4.81
C HIS A 34 10.32 -3.92 -4.58
N PHE A 35 11.04 -2.88 -4.15
CA PHE A 35 12.48 -2.91 -3.96
C PHE A 35 12.93 -2.61 -2.52
N GLY A 36 12.01 -2.35 -1.59
CA GLY A 36 12.35 -1.91 -0.24
C GLY A 36 13.09 -0.57 -0.20
N MET A 37 12.85 0.29 -1.20
CA MET A 37 13.51 1.61 -1.29
C MET A 37 12.66 2.68 -0.61
N PRO A 38 13.25 3.76 -0.06
CA PRO A 38 12.47 4.89 0.46
C PRO A 38 11.58 5.55 -0.61
N ALA A 39 10.35 5.91 -0.23
CA ALA A 39 9.46 6.76 -1.03
C ALA A 39 9.95 8.21 -1.03
N THR A 40 10.71 8.60 -2.05
CA THR A 40 11.38 9.90 -2.16
C THR A 40 10.48 11.01 -2.71
N ILE A 41 9.52 10.66 -3.56
CA ILE A 41 8.64 11.66 -4.18
C ILE A 41 7.64 12.15 -3.14
N ALA A 42 7.03 11.24 -2.38
CA ALA A 42 6.05 11.59 -1.36
C ALA A 42 6.58 12.63 -0.35
N SER A 43 7.84 12.50 0.08
CA SER A 43 8.47 13.46 1.00
C SER A 43 8.73 14.82 0.34
N SER A 44 9.11 14.84 -0.94
CA SER A 44 9.32 16.07 -1.71
C SER A 44 8.03 16.81 -2.07
N LEU A 45 6.91 16.10 -2.15
CA LEU A 45 5.61 16.67 -2.51
C LEU A 45 4.90 17.38 -1.36
N ALA A 46 5.40 17.27 -0.13
CA ALA A 46 4.76 17.82 1.06
C ALA A 46 4.37 19.32 0.92
N ASP A 47 5.24 20.10 0.28
CA ASP A 47 5.05 21.55 0.12
C ASP A 47 4.38 21.95 -1.20
N VAL A 48 4.08 20.99 -2.09
CA VAL A 48 3.41 21.28 -3.36
C VAL A 48 1.97 21.71 -3.08
N PRO A 49 1.52 22.87 -3.60
CA PRO A 49 0.14 23.32 -3.43
C PRO A 49 -0.82 22.38 -4.18
N PHE A 50 -1.93 22.03 -3.54
CA PHE A 50 -2.96 21.25 -4.20
C PHE A 50 -3.79 22.16 -5.13
N PRO A 51 -4.00 21.82 -6.41
CA PRO A 51 -4.59 22.77 -7.35
C PRO A 51 -6.05 23.18 -7.04
N SER A 52 -6.79 22.34 -6.33
CA SER A 52 -8.25 22.52 -6.13
C SER A 52 -8.63 23.18 -4.79
N GLN A 53 -7.71 23.23 -3.83
CA GLN A 53 -7.93 23.80 -2.52
C GLN A 53 -6.62 24.47 -2.13
N GLN A 54 -6.63 25.72 -1.66
CA GLN A 54 -5.44 26.52 -1.33
C GLN A 54 -4.53 25.91 -0.23
N SER A 55 -4.70 24.63 0.10
CA SER A 55 -3.89 23.84 1.01
C SER A 55 -2.76 23.08 0.28
N SER A 56 -1.63 22.91 0.95
CA SER A 56 -0.56 22.03 0.47
C SER A 56 -0.92 20.54 0.61
N PHE A 57 -0.19 19.66 -0.08
CA PHE A 57 -0.30 18.22 0.09
C PHE A 57 -0.09 17.77 1.54
N SER A 58 0.88 18.36 2.25
CA SER A 58 1.11 18.09 3.68
C SER A 58 -0.09 18.48 4.54
N GLN A 59 -0.73 19.60 4.25
CA GLN A 59 -1.94 20.01 4.96
C GLN A 59 -3.12 19.07 4.69
N LEU A 60 -3.31 18.65 3.43
CA LEU A 60 -4.34 17.67 3.08
C LEU A 60 -4.07 16.34 3.80
N LEU A 61 -2.85 15.82 3.72
CA LEU A 61 -2.44 14.58 4.36
C LEU A 61 -2.61 14.64 5.88
N SER A 62 -2.14 15.72 6.52
CA SER A 62 -2.30 15.94 7.96
C SER A 62 -3.78 16.03 8.34
N ALA A 63 -4.62 16.70 7.54
CA ALA A 63 -6.05 16.77 7.77
C ALA A 63 -6.74 15.41 7.53
N THR A 64 -6.29 14.60 6.58
CA THR A 64 -6.83 13.27 6.31
C THR A 64 -6.47 12.29 7.42
N ILE A 65 -5.24 12.32 7.93
CA ILE A 65 -4.75 11.38 8.95
C ILE A 65 -5.13 11.82 10.35
N PHE A 66 -4.82 13.07 10.70
CA PHE A 66 -4.96 13.60 12.06
C PHE A 66 -6.19 14.48 12.26
N GLY A 67 -6.86 14.92 11.19
CA GLY A 67 -8.04 15.76 11.28
C GLY A 67 -9.21 15.04 11.94
N PHE A 68 -9.38 15.26 13.24
CA PHE A 68 -10.56 14.85 13.97
C PHE A 68 -11.27 16.08 14.54
N PRO A 69 -12.62 16.17 14.47
CA PRO A 69 -13.57 15.34 13.70
C PRO A 69 -13.79 15.82 12.25
N LYS A 70 -13.17 16.94 11.84
CA LYS A 70 -13.37 17.59 10.53
C LYS A 70 -12.27 17.19 9.54
N ALA A 71 -12.11 15.90 9.28
CA ALA A 71 -11.18 15.44 8.24
C ALA A 71 -11.56 16.08 6.90
N LEU A 72 -10.56 16.61 6.18
CA LEU A 72 -10.76 17.22 4.87
C LEU A 72 -10.80 16.09 3.83
N TRP A 73 -12.01 15.74 3.41
CA TRP A 73 -12.23 14.75 2.35
C TRP A 73 -12.50 15.46 1.04
N LEU A 74 -11.82 15.01 -0.02
CA LEU A 74 -12.08 15.51 -1.35
C LEU A 74 -13.45 15.00 -1.84
N PRO A 75 -14.18 15.78 -2.67
CA PRO A 75 -15.38 15.28 -3.32
C PRO A 75 -15.08 13.99 -4.06
N TYR A 76 -16.06 13.07 -4.09
CA TYR A 76 -15.87 11.79 -4.76
C TYR A 76 -15.56 12.00 -6.25
N SER A 77 -14.36 11.58 -6.62
CA SER A 77 -13.98 11.15 -7.96
C SER A 77 -13.09 9.92 -7.78
N GLU A 78 -13.00 9.08 -8.80
CA GLU A 78 -12.14 7.90 -8.74
C GLU A 78 -10.66 8.28 -8.53
N GLU A 79 -10.21 9.34 -9.19
CA GLU A 79 -8.87 9.91 -9.03
C GLU A 79 -8.61 10.41 -7.60
N ASN A 80 -9.58 11.11 -6.98
CA ASN A 80 -9.44 11.59 -5.61
C ASN A 80 -9.42 10.44 -4.60
N ALA A 81 -10.23 9.41 -4.83
CA ALA A 81 -10.24 8.22 -4.00
C ALA A 81 -8.88 7.50 -4.07
N LEU A 82 -8.35 7.28 -5.28
CA LEU A 82 -7.02 6.70 -5.47
C LEU A 82 -5.92 7.56 -4.85
N LEU A 83 -5.93 8.88 -5.08
CA LEU A 83 -4.94 9.80 -4.54
C LEU A 83 -4.90 9.76 -3.02
N LEU A 84 -6.06 9.87 -2.36
CA LEU A 84 -6.11 9.84 -0.89
C LEU A 84 -5.66 8.50 -0.33
N LEU A 85 -5.96 7.39 -1.02
CA LEU A 85 -5.49 6.08 -0.62
C LEU A 85 -3.95 5.98 -0.72
N LEU A 86 -3.38 6.44 -1.83
CA LEU A 86 -1.93 6.50 -2.04
C LEU A 86 -1.24 7.41 -1.03
N LEU A 87 -1.85 8.54 -0.69
CA LEU A 87 -1.34 9.46 0.33
C LEU A 87 -1.28 8.79 1.71
N ILE A 88 -2.39 8.19 2.16
CA ILE A 88 -2.45 7.44 3.42
C ILE A 88 -1.37 6.36 3.46
N PHE A 89 -1.19 5.66 2.35
CA PHE A 89 -0.26 4.56 2.25
C PHE A 89 1.21 5.00 2.18
N SER A 90 1.53 6.05 1.43
CA SER A 90 2.88 6.60 1.33
C SER A 90 3.38 7.16 2.66
N GLU A 91 2.48 7.71 3.48
CA GLU A 91 2.81 8.28 4.79
C GLU A 91 3.25 7.21 5.78
N GLU A 92 2.65 6.02 5.71
CA GLU A 92 3.15 4.84 6.43
C GLU A 92 4.61 4.55 6.07
N GLN A 93 4.93 4.50 4.77
CA GLN A 93 6.27 4.15 4.29
C GLN A 93 7.32 5.18 4.71
N ILE A 94 6.95 6.47 4.62
CA ILE A 94 7.78 7.59 5.07
C ILE A 94 8.07 7.43 6.56
N TRP A 95 7.05 7.17 7.36
CA TRP A 95 7.20 7.04 8.80
C TRP A 95 8.08 5.86 9.19
N LYS A 96 7.90 4.70 8.54
CA LYS A 96 8.74 3.52 8.74
C LYS A 96 10.21 3.81 8.40
N THR A 97 10.45 4.52 7.29
CA THR A 97 11.80 4.96 6.91
C THR A 97 12.42 5.88 7.96
N LYS A 98 11.65 6.87 8.47
CA LYS A 98 12.12 7.79 9.52
C LYS A 98 12.47 7.06 10.81
N MET A 99 11.71 6.04 11.18
CA MET A 99 11.99 5.21 12.35
C MET A 99 13.30 4.43 12.19
N ILE A 100 13.53 3.81 11.02
CA ILE A 100 14.77 3.07 10.74
C ILE A 100 16.00 3.98 10.80
N HIS A 101 15.90 5.22 10.30
CA HIS A 101 17.01 6.17 10.26
C HIS A 101 17.15 7.01 11.55
N GLY A 102 16.29 6.80 12.55
CA GLY A 102 16.31 7.59 13.79
C GLY A 102 15.96 9.08 13.62
N THR A 103 15.43 9.48 12.46
CA THR A 103 15.04 10.86 12.17
C THR A 103 13.58 11.12 12.56
N ILE A 104 13.25 10.84 13.82
CA ILE A 104 11.88 11.07 14.34
C ILE A 104 11.65 12.59 14.42
N PRO A 105 10.55 13.13 13.84
CA PRO A 105 10.28 14.56 13.88
C PRO A 105 10.20 15.09 15.32
N ALA A 106 10.88 16.21 15.59
CA ALA A 106 10.75 16.94 16.85
C ALA A 106 9.30 17.41 17.02
N GLY A 107 8.56 16.83 17.96
CA GLY A 107 7.14 17.12 18.16
C GLY A 107 6.32 16.01 18.83
N PHE A 108 6.87 14.79 18.96
CA PHE A 108 6.27 13.74 19.79
C PHE A 108 6.84 13.81 21.22
N PRO A 109 6.06 14.22 22.23
CA PRO A 109 6.53 14.34 23.60
C PRO A 109 6.55 12.94 24.25
N GLY A 110 7.74 12.34 24.39
CA GLY A 110 7.94 11.15 25.22
C GLY A 110 9.02 10.21 24.71
N ASP A 111 9.86 9.71 25.64
CA ASP A 111 10.98 8.77 25.42
C ASP A 111 10.57 7.37 24.90
N ASP A 112 9.29 7.10 24.61
CA ASP A 112 8.83 5.77 24.19
C ASP A 112 8.45 5.73 22.70
N ALA A 113 9.46 5.43 21.85
CA ALA A 113 9.30 5.23 20.42
C ALA A 113 8.22 4.20 20.06
N ARG A 114 8.00 3.19 20.92
CA ARG A 114 7.00 2.14 20.70
C ARG A 114 5.58 2.67 20.88
N SER A 115 5.36 3.49 21.91
CA SER A 115 4.07 4.15 22.13
C SER A 115 3.71 5.09 20.97
N ASN A 116 4.70 5.87 20.51
CA ASN A 116 4.53 6.77 19.36
C ASN A 116 4.20 6.01 18.06
N SER A 117 4.87 4.87 17.83
CA SER A 117 4.57 3.96 16.72
C SER A 117 3.13 3.47 16.73
N LEU A 118 2.68 2.94 17.87
CA LEU A 118 1.32 2.42 17.99
C LEU A 118 0.26 3.51 17.79
N ALA A 119 0.47 4.70 18.33
CA ALA A 119 -0.45 5.83 18.17
C ALA A 119 -0.53 6.31 16.71
N TYR A 120 0.60 6.32 16.02
CA TYR A 120 0.68 6.69 14.61
C TYR A 120 0.00 5.66 13.72
N MET A 121 0.28 4.36 13.91
CA MET A 121 -0.38 3.27 13.18
C MET A 121 -1.90 3.29 13.38
N LYS A 122 -2.37 3.54 14.61
CA LYS A 122 -3.81 3.74 14.89
C LYS A 122 -4.40 4.93 14.15
N SER A 123 -3.61 5.96 13.86
CA SER A 123 -4.08 7.14 13.12
C SER A 123 -4.21 6.83 11.63
N ILE A 124 -3.24 6.10 11.05
CA ILE A 124 -3.34 5.60 9.68
C ILE A 124 -4.53 4.66 9.53
N GLN A 125 -4.71 3.69 10.42
CA GLN A 125 -5.86 2.77 10.36
C GLN A 125 -7.20 3.53 10.42
N ARG A 126 -7.30 4.57 11.26
CA ARG A 126 -8.50 5.40 11.34
C ARG A 126 -8.73 6.17 10.03
N ALA A 127 -7.68 6.68 9.41
CA ALA A 127 -7.77 7.33 8.09
C ALA A 127 -8.24 6.35 7.02
N LEU A 128 -7.70 5.13 7.00
CA LEU A 128 -8.06 4.07 6.07
C LEU A 128 -9.51 3.62 6.26
N ASN A 129 -9.96 3.46 7.51
CA ASN A 129 -11.37 3.13 7.82
C ASN A 129 -12.34 4.22 7.35
N ARG A 130 -11.99 5.50 7.52
CA ARG A 130 -12.81 6.59 6.98
C ARG A 130 -12.82 6.59 5.46
N TRP A 131 -11.65 6.38 4.83
CA TRP A 131 -11.55 6.24 3.39
C TRP A 131 -12.48 5.14 2.88
N LYS A 132 -12.55 4.00 3.60
CA LYS A 132 -13.46 2.90 3.28
C LYS A 132 -14.92 3.35 3.29
N VAL A 133 -15.35 3.98 4.38
CA VAL A 133 -16.74 4.46 4.55
C VAL A 133 -17.12 5.44 3.44
N GLU A 134 -16.21 6.34 3.07
CA GLU A 134 -16.49 7.37 2.07
C GLU A 134 -16.42 6.84 0.63
N TYR A 135 -15.44 6.02 0.28
CA TYR A 135 -15.13 5.74 -1.12
C TYR A 135 -15.31 4.28 -1.55
N PHE A 136 -15.20 3.32 -0.64
CA PHE A 136 -15.03 1.91 -1.01
C PHE A 136 -16.09 1.42 -1.99
N ASP A 137 -17.39 1.57 -1.65
CA ASP A 137 -18.48 1.03 -2.47
C ASP A 137 -18.58 1.67 -3.86
N ARG A 138 -18.10 2.91 -4.00
CA ARG A 138 -18.18 3.68 -5.25
C ARG A 138 -17.00 3.44 -6.19
N THR A 139 -15.88 2.98 -5.66
CA THR A 139 -14.62 2.78 -6.42
C THR A 139 -14.59 1.51 -7.25
N THR A 140 -13.70 1.50 -8.24
CA THR A 140 -13.41 0.33 -9.08
C THR A 140 -12.76 -0.80 -8.29
N SER A 141 -12.87 -2.02 -8.82
CA SER A 141 -12.26 -3.21 -8.22
C SER A 141 -10.73 -3.09 -8.07
N GLU A 142 -10.05 -2.35 -8.95
CA GLU A 142 -8.60 -2.11 -8.87
C GLU A 142 -8.22 -1.30 -7.63
N ILE A 143 -8.99 -0.26 -7.33
CA ILE A 143 -8.79 0.59 -6.14
C ILE A 143 -9.20 -0.18 -4.87
N LYS A 144 -10.25 -0.99 -4.94
CA LYS A 144 -10.63 -1.89 -3.82
C LYS A 144 -9.51 -2.89 -3.53
N ALA A 145 -8.87 -3.47 -4.55
CA ALA A 145 -7.70 -4.32 -4.40
C ALA A 145 -6.54 -3.58 -3.72
N LEU A 146 -6.25 -2.34 -4.13
CA LEU A 146 -5.23 -1.51 -3.47
C LEU A 146 -5.59 -1.21 -2.01
N TYR A 147 -6.86 -0.97 -1.68
CA TYR A 147 -7.31 -0.79 -0.31
C TYR A 147 -7.06 -2.04 0.54
N GLN A 148 -7.42 -3.23 0.03
CA GLN A 148 -7.14 -4.48 0.74
C GLN A 148 -5.64 -4.66 0.96
N PHE A 149 -4.82 -4.27 -0.02
CA PHE A 149 -3.36 -4.31 0.12
C PHE A 149 -2.85 -3.38 1.23
N CYS A 150 -3.43 -2.18 1.37
CA CYS A 150 -3.10 -1.28 2.47
C CYS A 150 -3.38 -1.92 3.84
N GLU A 151 -4.52 -2.62 3.98
CA GLU A 151 -4.83 -3.39 5.21
C GLU A 151 -3.80 -4.49 5.47
N ILE A 152 -3.40 -5.26 4.45
CA ILE A 152 -2.34 -6.28 4.55
C ILE A 152 -1.05 -5.65 5.06
N TYR A 153 -0.65 -4.53 4.47
CA TYR A 153 0.61 -3.86 4.79
C TYR A 153 0.62 -3.34 6.23
N LEU A 154 -0.49 -2.77 6.71
CA LEU A 154 -0.60 -2.30 8.10
C LEU A 154 -0.56 -3.45 9.12
N LEU A 155 -1.06 -4.63 8.74
CA LEU A 155 -1.06 -5.83 9.59
C LEU A 155 0.31 -6.53 9.61
N LEU A 156 1.08 -6.47 8.52
CA LEU A 156 2.36 -7.17 8.37
C LEU A 156 3.50 -6.20 8.14
N GLN A 157 4.12 -5.76 9.24
CA GLN A 157 5.23 -4.79 9.21
C GLN A 157 6.48 -5.27 8.46
N ASN A 158 6.63 -6.58 8.21
CA ASN A 158 7.78 -7.17 7.52
C ASN A 158 7.42 -7.67 6.11
N LEU A 159 6.36 -7.11 5.49
CA LEU A 159 5.88 -7.56 4.19
C LEU A 159 6.98 -7.48 3.11
N GLU A 160 7.82 -6.44 3.13
CA GLU A 160 8.90 -6.25 2.15
C GLU A 160 10.00 -7.31 2.22
N ASN A 161 10.08 -8.06 3.32
CA ASN A 161 11.06 -9.13 3.52
C ASN A 161 10.58 -10.46 2.91
N LEU A 162 9.27 -10.62 2.64
CA LEU A 162 8.74 -11.88 2.10
C LEU A 162 9.37 -12.28 0.75
N PRO A 163 9.55 -11.37 -0.24
CA PRO A 163 10.25 -11.70 -1.48
C PRO A 163 11.67 -12.25 -1.25
N ASP A 164 12.39 -11.71 -0.25
CA ASP A 164 13.75 -12.14 0.04
C ASP A 164 13.77 -13.51 0.74
N MET A 165 12.78 -13.80 1.59
CA MET A 165 12.59 -15.12 2.21
C MET A 165 12.39 -16.23 1.18
N VAL A 166 11.75 -15.92 0.05
CA VAL A 166 11.52 -16.87 -1.06
C VAL A 166 12.58 -16.78 -2.16
N LYS A 167 13.69 -16.06 -1.90
CA LYS A 167 14.81 -15.88 -2.84
C LYS A 167 14.36 -15.35 -4.20
N TYR A 168 13.34 -14.49 -4.23
CA TYR A 168 12.87 -13.87 -5.47
C TYR A 168 13.88 -12.88 -6.04
N ARG A 169 14.49 -12.06 -5.17
CA ARG A 169 15.58 -11.17 -5.57
C ARG A 169 16.87 -11.96 -5.51
N GLU A 170 17.52 -12.16 -6.66
CA GLU A 170 18.92 -12.62 -6.67
C GLU A 170 19.70 -11.68 -5.76
N GLN A 171 20.43 -12.26 -4.80
CA GLN A 171 21.08 -11.51 -3.72
C GLN A 171 22.05 -10.49 -4.31
N HIS A 172 21.57 -9.27 -4.58
CA HIS A 172 22.41 -8.14 -4.86
C HIS A 172 23.24 -7.91 -3.60
N ASN A 173 24.49 -8.33 -3.70
CA ASN A 173 25.55 -8.26 -2.70
C ASN A 173 25.30 -7.27 -1.56
N GLY A 174 24.99 -7.81 -0.39
CA GLY A 174 25.55 -7.29 0.86
C GLY A 174 24.71 -6.32 1.66
N VAL A 175 23.61 -6.80 2.24
CA VAL A 175 23.36 -6.53 3.67
C VAL A 175 22.95 -7.86 4.31
N PRO A 176 23.64 -8.35 5.36
CA PRO A 176 23.22 -9.54 6.08
C PRO A 176 21.84 -9.29 6.68
N GLY A 177 20.82 -9.98 6.17
CA GLY A 177 19.49 -9.97 6.75
C GLY A 177 19.59 -10.45 8.20
N LEU A 178 19.15 -9.62 9.13
CA LEU A 178 18.99 -9.94 10.54
C LEU A 178 18.09 -11.18 10.64
N SER A 179 18.70 -12.35 10.70
CA SER A 179 18.04 -13.62 10.99
C SER A 179 17.70 -13.65 12.47
N GLN A 180 16.79 -12.76 12.90
CA GLN A 180 16.22 -12.84 14.22
C GLN A 180 15.18 -13.95 14.20
N VAL A 181 15.52 -15.06 14.84
CA VAL A 181 14.56 -16.07 15.29
C VAL A 181 13.66 -15.38 16.32
N HIS A 182 12.65 -14.67 15.83
CA HIS A 182 11.65 -14.06 16.69
C HIS A 182 10.63 -15.13 17.10
N THR A 183 10.57 -15.39 18.40
CA THR A 183 9.42 -16.07 19.01
C THR A 183 8.17 -15.26 18.64
N MET A 184 7.35 -15.80 17.75
CA MET A 184 6.14 -15.10 17.30
C MET A 184 5.20 -14.86 18.47
N SER A 185 4.78 -13.62 18.65
CA SER A 185 3.73 -13.27 19.60
C SER A 185 2.35 -13.70 19.09
N ASN A 186 1.40 -13.92 20.00
CA ASN A 186 0.01 -14.22 19.64
C ASN A 186 -0.63 -13.12 18.76
N GLU A 187 -0.18 -11.86 18.94
CA GLU A 187 -0.65 -10.72 18.14
C GLU A 187 -0.18 -10.83 16.68
N GLU A 188 1.08 -11.21 16.45
CA GLU A 188 1.62 -11.41 15.11
C GLU A 188 0.92 -12.57 14.38
N GLU A 189 0.61 -13.65 15.09
CA GLU A 189 -0.18 -14.75 14.55
C GLU A 189 -1.58 -14.29 14.14
N GLN A 190 -2.27 -13.52 14.99
CA GLN A 190 -3.58 -12.99 14.66
C GLN A 190 -3.52 -12.01 13.48
N ASN A 191 -2.53 -11.13 13.44
CA ASN A 191 -2.34 -10.17 12.35
C ASN A 191 -2.02 -10.88 11.03
N ARG A 192 -1.21 -11.94 11.06
CA ARG A 192 -0.94 -12.80 9.90
C ARG A 192 -2.20 -13.45 9.34
N ALA A 193 -3.05 -14.01 10.21
CA ALA A 193 -4.32 -14.60 9.78
C ALA A 193 -5.26 -13.55 9.15
N LYS A 194 -5.34 -12.34 9.72
CA LYS A 194 -6.12 -11.23 9.15
C LYS A 194 -5.56 -10.77 7.81
N ALA A 195 -4.24 -10.65 7.70
CA ALA A 195 -3.59 -10.26 6.44
C ALA A 195 -3.84 -11.30 5.33
N SER A 196 -3.80 -12.60 5.68
CA SER A 196 -4.19 -13.69 4.79
C SER A 196 -5.65 -13.55 4.33
N HIS A 197 -6.58 -13.19 5.22
CA HIS A 197 -7.96 -12.89 4.84
C HIS A 197 -8.08 -11.72 3.84
N HIS A 198 -7.37 -10.61 4.08
CA HIS A 198 -7.36 -9.48 3.14
C HIS A 198 -6.70 -9.85 1.79
N ALA A 199 -5.70 -10.73 1.77
CA ALA A 199 -5.10 -11.25 0.55
C ALA A 199 -6.13 -12.01 -0.33
N TRP A 200 -7.04 -12.77 0.30
CA TRP A 200 -8.15 -13.42 -0.40
C TRP A 200 -9.14 -12.41 -1.00
N LEU A 201 -9.55 -11.39 -0.22
CA LEU A 201 -10.42 -10.33 -0.73
C LEU A 201 -9.78 -9.54 -1.88
N LEU A 202 -8.47 -9.30 -1.80
CA LEU A 202 -7.71 -8.68 -2.88
C LEU A 202 -7.78 -9.52 -4.16
N LEU A 203 -7.56 -10.83 -4.07
CA LEU A 203 -7.64 -11.74 -5.21
C LEU A 203 -9.04 -11.71 -5.85
N GLU A 204 -10.11 -11.67 -5.06
CA GLU A 204 -11.49 -11.55 -5.56
C GLU A 204 -11.67 -10.27 -6.39
N HIS A 205 -11.19 -9.14 -5.87
CA HIS A 205 -11.25 -7.87 -6.59
C HIS A 205 -10.40 -7.89 -7.87
N VAL A 206 -9.21 -8.49 -7.84
CA VAL A 206 -8.35 -8.62 -9.03
C VAL A 206 -8.99 -9.51 -10.08
N SER A 207 -9.59 -10.64 -9.68
CA SER A 207 -10.28 -11.56 -10.61
C SER A 207 -11.47 -10.89 -11.32
N ALA A 208 -12.09 -9.89 -10.68
CA ALA A 208 -13.13 -9.06 -11.30
C ALA A 208 -12.56 -8.06 -12.33
N CYS A 209 -11.24 -7.87 -12.40
CA CYS A 209 -10.56 -6.92 -13.28
C CYS A 209 -9.96 -7.59 -14.53
N SER A 210 -10.80 -8.11 -15.43
CA SER A 210 -10.36 -8.89 -16.61
C SER A 210 -9.39 -8.19 -17.59
N LYS A 211 -9.23 -6.86 -17.53
CA LYS A 211 -8.41 -6.05 -18.46
C LYS A 211 -7.73 -4.85 -17.80
N SER A 212 -7.31 -5.00 -16.55
CA SER A 212 -6.68 -3.89 -15.84
C SER A 212 -5.32 -3.53 -16.41
N ASN A 213 -5.10 -2.23 -16.62
CA ASN A 213 -3.79 -1.64 -16.91
C ASN A 213 -3.19 -0.94 -15.67
N ALA A 214 -3.65 -1.29 -14.47
CA ALA A 214 -3.11 -0.74 -13.24
C ALA A 214 -1.72 -1.35 -12.97
N VAL A 215 -0.69 -0.49 -13.07
CA VAL A 215 0.73 -0.85 -12.92
C VAL A 215 1.07 -1.45 -11.55
N TRP A 216 0.25 -1.20 -10.52
CA TRP A 216 0.48 -1.71 -9.16
C TRP A 216 -0.06 -3.13 -8.94
N LEU A 217 -1.02 -3.60 -9.75
CA LEU A 217 -1.71 -4.87 -9.51
C LEU A 217 -0.78 -6.09 -9.46
N PRO A 218 0.19 -6.28 -10.38
CA PRO A 218 1.09 -7.41 -10.34
C PRO A 218 1.82 -7.53 -8.99
N ILE A 219 2.31 -6.39 -8.49
CA ILE A 219 3.14 -6.33 -7.28
C ILE A 219 2.29 -6.63 -6.04
N ILE A 220 1.13 -5.99 -5.92
CA ILE A 220 0.27 -6.23 -4.75
C ILE A 220 -0.29 -7.66 -4.76
N LEU A 221 -0.64 -8.21 -5.94
CA LEU A 221 -1.14 -9.57 -6.07
C LEU A 221 -0.07 -10.59 -5.71
N TYR A 222 1.16 -10.40 -6.20
CA TYR A 222 2.29 -11.26 -5.88
C TYR A 222 2.59 -11.25 -4.36
N LEU A 223 2.69 -10.06 -3.75
CA LEU A 223 2.91 -9.93 -2.31
C LEU A 223 1.77 -10.55 -1.50
N SER A 224 0.52 -10.42 -1.93
CA SER A 224 -0.61 -11.11 -1.31
C SER A 224 -0.51 -12.64 -1.40
N GLY A 225 -0.05 -13.17 -2.53
CA GLY A 225 0.26 -14.60 -2.66
C GLY A 225 1.31 -15.06 -1.67
N LEU A 226 2.37 -14.27 -1.46
CA LEU A 226 3.40 -14.54 -0.44
C LEU A 226 2.84 -14.49 0.99
N VAL A 227 1.89 -13.60 1.28
CA VAL A 227 1.23 -13.53 2.59
C VAL A 227 0.44 -14.81 2.88
N VAL A 228 -0.28 -15.32 1.89
CA VAL A 228 -1.01 -16.59 2.00
C VAL A 228 -0.04 -17.76 2.21
N TRP A 229 1.03 -17.82 1.42
CA TRP A 229 2.09 -18.82 1.59
C TRP A 229 2.69 -18.75 3.00
N TYR A 230 3.02 -17.56 3.48
CA TYR A 230 3.62 -17.33 4.79
C TYR A 230 2.68 -17.81 5.92
N ASP A 231 1.39 -17.50 5.84
CA ASP A 231 0.40 -17.97 6.81
C ASP A 231 0.24 -19.49 6.82
N ILE A 232 0.21 -20.14 5.65
CA ILE A 232 0.14 -21.60 5.54
C ILE A 232 1.40 -22.24 6.14
N ASN A 233 2.58 -21.74 5.78
CA ASN A 233 3.85 -22.31 6.21
C ASN A 233 4.07 -22.15 7.72
N SER A 234 3.66 -21.03 8.32
CA SER A 234 3.73 -20.82 9.77
C SER A 234 2.85 -21.78 10.58
N ARG A 235 1.80 -22.36 9.98
CA ARG A 235 0.85 -23.28 10.66
C ARG A 235 1.21 -24.76 10.50
N GLN A 236 2.30 -25.12 9.82
CA GLN A 236 2.62 -26.54 9.58
C GLN A 236 2.90 -27.34 10.87
N GLY A 237 3.19 -26.67 12.00
CA GLY A 237 3.26 -27.31 13.32
C GLY A 237 1.90 -27.67 13.94
N SER A 238 0.79 -27.12 13.44
CA SER A 238 -0.52 -27.15 14.10
C SER A 238 -1.63 -27.75 13.22
N ARG A 239 -1.49 -28.98 12.70
CA ARG A 239 -2.55 -29.80 12.05
C ARG A 239 -3.52 -29.05 11.09
N SER A 240 -3.09 -27.95 10.48
CA SER A 240 -3.94 -27.08 9.66
C SER A 240 -3.92 -27.54 8.21
N HIS A 241 -5.09 -27.88 7.65
CA HIS A 241 -5.28 -28.45 6.30
C HIS A 241 -5.24 -27.43 5.14
N GLY A 242 -4.36 -26.43 5.20
CA GLY A 242 -4.15 -25.52 4.07
C GLY A 242 -3.26 -26.17 3.00
N SER A 243 -3.81 -26.46 1.82
CA SER A 243 -3.01 -26.96 0.69
C SER A 243 -2.26 -25.80 0.02
N MET A 244 -0.96 -25.96 -0.25
CA MET A 244 -0.20 -24.97 -1.04
C MET A 244 -0.76 -24.80 -2.47
N MET A 245 -1.59 -25.73 -2.95
CA MET A 245 -2.28 -25.61 -4.25
C MET A 245 -3.11 -24.34 -4.37
N VAL A 246 -3.53 -23.72 -3.26
CA VAL A 246 -4.29 -22.46 -3.28
C VAL A 246 -3.50 -21.30 -3.91
N LEU A 247 -2.17 -21.37 -3.93
CA LEU A 247 -1.30 -20.40 -4.62
C LEU A 247 -1.52 -20.39 -6.14
N ASN A 248 -2.05 -21.47 -6.73
CA ASN A 248 -2.37 -21.53 -8.16
C ASN A 248 -3.40 -20.48 -8.59
N LEU A 249 -4.23 -20.00 -7.66
CA LEU A 249 -5.18 -18.93 -7.96
C LEU A 249 -4.45 -17.62 -8.23
N PHE A 250 -3.44 -17.28 -7.42
CA PHE A 250 -2.60 -16.09 -7.63
C PHE A 250 -1.73 -16.23 -8.89
N VAL A 251 -1.15 -17.41 -9.10
CA VAL A 251 -0.35 -17.72 -10.32
C VAL A 251 -1.19 -17.53 -11.58
N LYS A 252 -2.43 -18.04 -11.59
CA LYS A 252 -3.35 -17.91 -12.72
C LYS A 252 -3.64 -16.44 -13.04
N GLU A 253 -3.97 -15.64 -12.03
CA GLU A 253 -4.27 -14.23 -12.23
C GLU A 253 -3.02 -13.45 -12.68
N LEU A 254 -1.85 -13.70 -12.10
CA LEU A 254 -0.59 -13.10 -12.56
C LEU A 254 -0.31 -13.43 -14.04
N ARG A 255 -0.43 -14.70 -14.45
CA ARG A 255 -0.23 -15.11 -15.85
C ARG A 255 -1.25 -14.51 -16.82
N GLY A 256 -2.43 -14.14 -16.33
CA GLY A 256 -3.46 -13.46 -17.12
C GLY A 256 -3.17 -11.98 -17.39
N MET A 257 -2.25 -11.37 -16.65
CA MET A 257 -1.89 -9.96 -16.78
C MET A 257 -0.86 -9.74 -17.90
N GLN A 258 -0.88 -8.55 -18.50
CA GLN A 258 -0.01 -8.19 -19.64
C GLN A 258 1.38 -7.69 -19.23
N TRP A 259 1.68 -7.63 -17.93
CA TRP A 259 2.91 -7.04 -17.43
C TRP A 259 4.08 -8.04 -17.50
N PRO A 260 5.26 -7.64 -18.00
CA PRO A 260 6.40 -8.55 -18.13
C PRO A 260 6.84 -9.21 -16.82
N CYS A 261 6.78 -8.46 -15.70
CA CYS A 261 7.16 -8.96 -14.37
C CYS A 261 6.26 -10.07 -13.83
N CYS A 262 5.04 -10.23 -14.37
CA CYS A 262 4.10 -11.25 -13.91
C CYS A 262 4.62 -12.68 -14.14
N ILE A 263 5.41 -12.89 -15.19
CA ILE A 263 5.97 -14.22 -15.51
C ILE A 263 6.89 -14.66 -14.37
N ASP A 264 7.84 -13.81 -13.98
CA ASP A 264 8.81 -14.11 -12.93
C ASP A 264 8.13 -14.28 -11.56
N MET A 265 7.17 -13.41 -11.24
CA MET A 265 6.37 -13.48 -10.00
C MET A 265 5.55 -14.77 -9.93
N ALA A 266 4.90 -15.16 -11.03
CA ALA A 266 4.12 -16.40 -11.11
C ALA A 266 5.02 -17.63 -10.96
N THR A 267 6.14 -17.67 -11.68
CA THR A 267 7.13 -18.75 -11.58
C THR A 267 7.73 -18.84 -10.19
N ASN A 268 7.91 -17.72 -9.49
CA ASN A 268 8.36 -17.75 -8.10
C ASN A 268 7.31 -18.39 -7.17
N LEU A 269 6.02 -18.01 -7.28
CA LEU A 269 4.95 -18.61 -6.47
C LEU A 269 4.77 -20.11 -6.75
N GLU A 270 4.96 -20.57 -8.00
CA GLU A 270 4.90 -21.99 -8.35
C GLU A 270 5.97 -22.83 -7.65
N LYS A 271 7.17 -22.27 -7.43
CA LYS A 271 8.26 -22.96 -6.70
C LYS A 271 7.97 -23.17 -5.22
N LEU A 272 6.97 -22.47 -4.67
CA LEU A 272 6.58 -22.54 -3.26
C LEU A 272 5.51 -23.60 -2.97
N GLN A 273 5.01 -24.28 -4.00
CA GLN A 273 4.04 -25.37 -3.91
C GLN A 273 4.70 -26.68 -3.56
#